data_AF-A0A0V1PVY1-F1
#
_entry.id   AF-A0A0V1PVY1-F1
#
_cell.length_a   1.000
_cell.length_b   1.000
_cell.length_c   1.000
_cell.angle_alpha   90.00
_cell.angle_beta   90.00
_cell.angle_gamma   90.00
#
_symmetry.space_group_name_H-M   'P 1'
#
loop_
_entity.id
_entity.type
_entity.pdbx_description
1 polymer ?
#
loop_
_entity_poly.entity_id
_entity_poly.type
_entity_poly.pdbx_seq_one_letter_code
_entity_poly.pdbx_strand_id
1 'polypeptide(L)'
;MSAETKPININDFQIAIRDLSDENLHSIKNQLINSISKLKDTNDILKNEIVSTKEEISNLETNESHSQLKSDLELYGESIEENKTVIENQNLRLVALDEELKRRGLVTLESGDEENGVYL
;
A
#
# COMPACT_ATOMS: atom_id res chain seq x y z
N MET A 1 6.27 16.45 -19.11
CA MET A 1 6.64 16.87 -17.75
C MET A 1 6.16 15.77 -16.81
N SER A 2 7.07 14.91 -16.36
CA SER A 2 6.78 13.95 -15.29
C SER A 2 7.92 14.10 -14.32
N ALA A 3 7.70 14.92 -13.29
CA ALA A 3 8.64 15.03 -12.19
C ALA A 3 8.90 13.61 -11.70
N GLU A 4 10.16 13.20 -11.73
CA GLU A 4 10.62 11.95 -11.15
C GLU A 4 10.03 11.86 -9.75
N THR A 5 9.01 11.03 -9.58
CA THR A 5 8.55 10.53 -8.30
C THR A 5 9.64 9.59 -7.80
N LYS A 6 10.82 10.16 -7.48
CA LYS A 6 11.91 9.44 -6.86
C LYS A 6 11.30 8.77 -5.63
N PRO A 7 11.39 7.44 -5.51
CA PRO A 7 10.98 6.76 -4.31
C PRO A 7 11.69 7.45 -3.14
N ILE A 8 10.93 7.99 -2.19
CA ILE A 8 11.53 8.63 -1.01
C ILE A 8 12.45 7.59 -0.39
N ASN A 9 13.73 7.95 -0.24
CA ASN A 9 14.72 7.09 0.37
C ASN A 9 14.29 6.80 1.81
N ILE A 10 14.26 5.52 2.18
CA ILE A 10 13.83 5.09 3.52
C ILE A 10 14.66 5.76 4.63
N ASN A 11 15.93 6.08 4.35
CA ASN A 11 16.81 6.76 5.30
C ASN A 11 16.36 8.21 5.56
N ASP A 12 15.97 8.94 4.50
CA ASP A 12 15.48 10.31 4.64
C ASP A 12 14.16 10.33 5.40
N PHE A 13 13.31 9.32 5.16
CA PHE A 13 12.07 9.14 5.91
C PHE A 13 12.34 8.88 7.40
N GLN A 14 13.27 7.99 7.74
CA GLN A 14 13.66 7.70 9.12
C GLN A 14 14.21 8.93 9.86
N ILE A 15 14.92 9.81 9.17
CA ILE A 15 15.40 11.07 9.77
C ILE A 15 14.23 12.01 10.00
N ALA A 16 13.36 12.20 9.00
CA ALA A 16 12.23 13.13 9.08
C ALA A 16 11.24 12.77 10.20
N ILE A 17 10.98 11.49 10.45
CA ILE A 17 10.02 11.07 11.49
C ILE A 17 10.54 11.30 12.92
N ARG A 18 11.85 11.48 13.14
CA ARG A 18 12.42 11.72 14.48
C ARG A 18 11.98 13.05 15.08
N ASP A 19 11.72 14.05 14.25
CA ASP A 19 11.36 15.41 14.67
C ASP A 19 9.83 15.61 14.77
N LEU A 20 9.05 14.60 14.39
CA LEU A 20 7.58 14.68 14.45
C LEU A 20 7.05 14.41 15.86
N SER A 21 5.88 14.99 16.17
CA SER A 21 5.11 14.64 17.36
C SER A 21 4.50 13.25 17.24
N ASP A 22 4.15 12.67 18.39
CA ASP A 22 3.56 11.33 18.49
C ASP A 22 2.22 11.24 17.74
N GLU A 23 1.38 12.28 17.85
CA GLU A 23 0.13 12.38 17.09
C GLU A 23 0.38 12.36 15.58
N ASN A 24 1.42 13.04 15.11
CA ASN A 24 1.79 13.04 13.69
C ASN A 24 2.30 11.67 13.24
N LEU A 25 3.05 10.95 14.09
CA LEU A 25 3.47 9.58 13.80
C LEU A 25 2.28 8.64 13.65
N HIS A 26 1.31 8.67 14.58
CA HIS A 26 0.09 7.86 14.47
C HIS A 26 -0.75 8.24 13.26
N SER A 27 -0.87 9.53 12.95
CA SER A 27 -1.57 10.02 11.77
C SER A 27 -0.94 9.47 10.47
N ILE A 28 0.39 9.59 10.33
CA ILE A 28 1.12 9.05 9.16
C ILE A 28 0.98 7.53 9.09
N LYS A 29 1.05 6.82 10.21
CA LYS A 29 0.82 5.37 10.26
C LYS A 29 -0.53 4.99 9.66
N ASN A 30 -1.60 5.65 10.11
CA ASN A 30 -2.96 5.39 9.63
C ASN A 30 -3.10 5.75 8.14
N GLN A 31 -2.47 6.83 7.68
CA GLN A 31 -2.45 7.19 6.27
C GLN A 31 -1.76 6.13 5.41
N LEU A 32 -0.61 5.59 5.87
CA LEU A 32 0.10 4.51 5.19
C LEU A 32 -0.73 3.23 5.14
N ILE A 33 -1.35 2.82 6.25
CA ILE A 33 -2.23 1.64 6.32
C ILE A 33 -3.39 1.79 5.33
N ASN A 34 -4.07 2.95 5.35
CA ASN A 34 -5.20 3.22 4.45
C ASN A 34 -4.77 3.22 2.98
N SER A 35 -3.60 3.78 2.67
CA SER A 35 -3.04 3.78 1.32
C SER A 35 -2.74 2.35 0.85
N ILE A 36 -2.08 1.54 1.68
CA ILE A 36 -1.79 0.13 1.39
C ILE A 36 -3.09 -0.64 1.15
N SER A 37 -4.11 -0.42 1.99
CA SER A 37 -5.42 -1.07 1.83
C SER A 37 -6.04 -0.75 0.46
N LYS A 38 -6.09 0.54 0.08
CA LYS A 38 -6.65 0.95 -1.20
C LYS A 38 -5.89 0.38 -2.40
N LEU A 39 -4.56 0.30 -2.32
CA LEU A 39 -3.75 -0.30 -3.37
C LEU A 39 -4.00 -1.81 -3.49
N LYS A 40 -4.21 -2.51 -2.36
CA LYS A 40 -4.63 -3.92 -2.37
C LYS A 40 -6.01 -4.11 -2.98
N ASP A 41 -6.98 -3.30 -2.59
CA ASP A 41 -8.34 -3.33 -3.14
C ASP A 41 -8.32 -3.09 -4.65
N THR A 42 -7.52 -2.12 -5.10
CA THR A 42 -7.32 -1.83 -6.53
C THR A 42 -6.70 -3.01 -7.26
N ASN A 43 -5.68 -3.66 -6.67
CA ASN A 43 -5.09 -4.85 -7.26
C ASN A 43 -6.07 -6.02 -7.35
N ASP A 44 -6.97 -6.17 -6.39
CA ASP A 44 -7.97 -7.24 -6.43
C ASP A 44 -9.04 -6.97 -7.49
N ILE A 45 -9.43 -5.71 -7.68
CA ILE A 45 -10.28 -5.29 -8.82
C ILE A 45 -9.58 -5.62 -10.14
N LEU A 46 -8.33 -5.18 -10.33
CA LEU A 46 -7.58 -5.42 -11.57
C LEU A 46 -7.38 -6.91 -11.87
N LYS A 47 -7.18 -7.75 -10.84
CA LYS A 47 -7.12 -9.21 -11.02
C LYS A 47 -8.45 -9.77 -11.51
N ASN A 48 -9.57 -9.28 -10.98
CA ASN A 48 -10.90 -9.72 -11.42
C ASN A 48 -11.16 -9.29 -12.88
N GLU A 49 -10.78 -8.07 -13.25
CA GLU A 49 -10.84 -7.60 -14.65
C GLU A 49 -9.98 -8.49 -15.55
N ILE A 50 -8.76 -8.84 -15.15
CA ILE A 50 -7.90 -9.79 -15.89
C ILE A 50 -8.60 -11.13 -16.11
N VAL A 51 -9.30 -11.66 -15.11
CA VAL A 51 -10.04 -12.93 -15.24
C VAL A 51 -11.20 -12.76 -16.23
N SER A 52 -12.01 -11.72 -16.07
CA SER A 52 -13.15 -11.44 -16.97
C SER A 52 -12.71 -11.23 -18.42
N THR A 53 -11.66 -10.44 -18.65
CA THR A 53 -11.11 -10.19 -19.99
C THR A 53 -10.55 -11.46 -20.63
N LYS A 54 -9.93 -12.36 -19.85
CA LYS A 54 -9.48 -13.67 -20.35
C LYS A 54 -10.64 -14.58 -20.76
N GLU A 55 -11.72 -14.59 -19.98
CA GLU A 55 -12.93 -15.33 -20.31
C GLU A 55 -13.59 -14.78 -21.58
N GLU A 56 -13.64 -13.45 -21.72
CA GLU A 56 -14.17 -12.78 -22.92
C GLU A 56 -13.36 -13.13 -24.18
N ILE A 57 -12.02 -13.09 -24.11
CA ILE A 57 -11.15 -13.55 -25.21
C ILE A 57 -11.42 -15.01 -25.55
N SER A 58 -11.63 -15.88 -24.57
CA SER A 58 -11.88 -17.31 -24.81
C SER A 58 -13.21 -17.57 -25.52
N ASN A 59 -14.17 -16.64 -25.42
CA ASN A 59 -15.51 -16.76 -26.00
C ASN A 59 -15.66 -16.08 -27.37
N LEU A 60 -14.66 -15.30 -27.80
CA LEU A 60 -14.68 -14.59 -29.08
C LEU A 60 -14.05 -15.44 -30.19
N GLU A 61 -14.76 -15.60 -31.31
CA GLU A 61 -14.27 -16.35 -32.48
C GLU A 61 -13.40 -15.49 -33.44
N THR A 62 -13.44 -14.17 -33.30
CA THR A 62 -12.83 -13.20 -34.23
C THR A 62 -11.54 -12.57 -33.71
N ASN A 63 -10.47 -12.64 -34.53
CA ASN A 63 -9.12 -12.22 -34.15
C ASN A 63 -8.92 -10.72 -33.90
N GLU A 64 -9.75 -9.83 -34.45
CA GLU A 64 -9.56 -8.38 -34.32
C GLU A 64 -9.86 -7.86 -32.90
N SER A 65 -10.93 -8.36 -32.25
CA SER A 65 -11.28 -8.01 -30.87
C SER A 65 -10.26 -8.52 -29.84
N HIS A 66 -9.48 -9.55 -30.18
CA HIS A 66 -8.44 -10.07 -29.30
C HIS A 66 -7.25 -9.12 -29.11
N SER A 67 -6.98 -8.21 -30.06
CA SER A 67 -5.82 -7.33 -29.96
C SER A 67 -5.99 -6.26 -28.87
N GLN A 68 -7.19 -5.69 -28.74
CA GLN A 68 -7.48 -4.68 -27.73
C GLN A 68 -7.52 -5.29 -26.32
N LEU A 69 -8.25 -6.40 -26.16
CA LEU A 69 -8.34 -7.09 -24.88
C LEU A 69 -6.98 -7.61 -24.38
N LYS A 70 -6.07 -8.02 -25.29
CA LYS A 70 -4.69 -8.37 -24.92
C LYS A 70 -3.89 -7.15 -24.44
N SER A 71 -4.05 -6.00 -25.08
CA SER A 71 -3.41 -4.76 -24.64
C SER A 71 -3.91 -4.34 -23.25
N ASP A 72 -5.21 -4.50 -22.98
CA ASP A 72 -5.79 -4.20 -21.66
C ASP A 72 -5.25 -5.15 -20.59
N LEU A 73 -5.10 -6.45 -20.90
CA LEU A 73 -4.48 -7.42 -19.99
C LEU A 73 -3.03 -7.08 -19.64
N GLU A 74 -2.25 -6.64 -20.61
CA GLU A 74 -0.88 -6.19 -20.39
C GLU A 74 -0.85 -4.97 -19.46
N LEU A 75 -1.69 -3.97 -19.74
CA LEU A 75 -1.79 -2.76 -18.92
C LEU A 75 -2.23 -3.05 -17.47
N TYR A 76 -3.20 -3.94 -17.26
CA TYR A 76 -3.61 -4.35 -15.93
C TYR A 76 -2.49 -5.08 -15.19
N GLY A 77 -1.72 -5.93 -15.89
CA GLY A 77 -0.56 -6.60 -15.36
C GLY A 77 0.54 -5.63 -14.91
N GLU A 78 0.87 -4.66 -15.75
CA GLU A 78 1.83 -3.59 -15.45
C GLU A 78 1.38 -2.77 -14.24
N SER A 79 0.11 -2.36 -14.22
CA SER A 79 -0.48 -1.57 -13.12
C SER A 79 -0.39 -2.31 -11.77
N ILE A 80 -0.63 -3.62 -11.76
CA ILE A 80 -0.49 -4.44 -10.55
C ILE A 80 0.97 -4.46 -10.07
N GLU A 81 1.93 -4.57 -10.98
CA GLU A 81 3.35 -4.64 -10.63
C GLU A 81 3.87 -3.29 -10.08
N GLU A 82 3.44 -2.19 -10.68
CA GLU A 82 3.70 -0.84 -10.15
C GLU A 82 3.12 -0.68 -8.75
N ASN A 83 1.85 -1.08 -8.55
CA ASN A 83 1.20 -1.02 -7.25
C ASN A 83 1.93 -1.86 -6.20
N LYS A 84 2.46 -3.05 -6.55
CA LYS A 84 3.26 -3.86 -5.62
C LYS A 84 4.52 -3.13 -5.16
N THR A 85 5.23 -2.49 -6.08
CA THR A 85 6.43 -1.70 -5.76
C THR A 85 6.09 -0.57 -4.79
N VAL A 86 4.96 0.11 -5.00
CA VAL A 86 4.48 1.16 -4.09
C VAL A 86 4.11 0.59 -2.72
N ILE A 87 3.40 -0.55 -2.67
CA ILE A 87 3.04 -1.23 -1.42
C ILE A 87 4.29 -1.64 -0.64
N GLU A 88 5.32 -2.19 -1.31
CA GLU A 88 6.58 -2.56 -0.67
C GLU A 88 7.26 -1.34 -0.04
N ASN A 89 7.35 -0.23 -0.78
CA ASN A 89 7.91 1.01 -0.24
C ASN A 89 7.11 1.55 0.96
N GLN A 90 5.78 1.49 0.92
CA GLN A 90 4.93 1.92 2.02
C GLN A 90 5.08 1.01 3.25
N ASN A 91 5.23 -0.31 3.06
CA ASN A 91 5.51 -1.23 4.15
C ASN A 91 6.87 -0.95 4.81
N LEU A 92 7.92 -0.64 4.04
CA LEU A 92 9.21 -0.24 4.60
C LEU A 92 9.08 1.00 5.50
N ARG A 93 8.31 2.00 5.05
CA ARG A 93 8.01 3.20 5.86
C ARG A 93 7.21 2.88 7.12
N LEU A 94 6.26 1.95 7.03
CA LEU A 94 5.48 1.51 8.18
C LEU A 94 6.37 0.81 9.22
N VAL A 95 7.29 -0.03 8.79
CA VAL A 95 8.30 -0.66 9.67
C VAL A 95 9.16 0.41 10.35
N ALA A 96 9.70 1.36 9.60
CA ALA A 96 10.50 2.45 10.15
C ALA A 96 9.72 3.29 11.18
N LEU A 97 8.42 3.50 10.94
CA LEU A 97 7.55 4.25 11.85
C LEU A 97 7.23 3.43 13.11
N ASP A 98 7.01 2.13 12.98
CA ASP A 98 6.83 1.23 14.12
C ASP A 98 8.09 1.15 14.99
N GLU A 99 9.28 1.14 14.38
CA GLU A 99 10.56 1.23 15.10
C GLU A 99 10.70 2.53 15.89
N GLU A 100 10.30 3.66 15.30
CA GLU A 100 10.33 4.96 15.98
C GLU A 100 9.31 5.04 17.12
N LEU A 101 8.08 4.54 16.93
CA LEU A 101 7.08 4.44 18.00
C LEU A 101 7.56 3.53 19.13
N LYS A 102 8.20 2.40 18.80
CA LYS A 102 8.87 1.50 19.76
C LYS A 102 9.94 2.23 20.55
N ARG A 103 10.80 3.00 19.88
CA ARG A 103 11.86 3.79 20.50
C ARG A 103 11.32 4.81 21.51
N ARG A 104 10.14 5.37 21.25
CA ARG A 104 9.45 6.32 22.13
C ARG A 104 8.64 5.68 23.26
N GLY A 105 8.52 4.35 23.28
CA GLY A 105 7.67 3.64 24.24
C GLY A 105 6.17 3.78 23.96
N LEU A 106 5.80 4.18 22.74
CA LEU A 106 4.42 4.44 22.31
C LEU A 106 3.81 3.26 21.56
N VAL A 107 4.36 2.06 21.77
CA VAL A 107 3.76 0.85 21.23
C VAL A 107 2.43 0.66 21.96
N THR A 108 1.33 1.00 21.31
CA THR A 108 0.06 0.41 21.65
C THR A 108 0.20 -1.08 21.42
N LEU A 109 0.46 -1.82 22.50
CA LEU A 109 0.13 -3.23 22.58
C LEU A 109 -1.36 -3.31 22.29
N GLU A 110 -1.74 -3.60 21.04
CA GLU A 110 -3.04 -4.22 20.79
C GLU A 110 -2.96 -5.65 21.33
N SER A 111 -2.93 -5.79 22.65
CA SER A 111 -3.10 -7.02 23.42
C SER A 111 -3.05 -6.69 24.91
N GLY A 112 -4.22 -6.52 25.52
CA GLY A 112 -4.35 -6.48 26.97
C GLY A 112 -5.51 -5.61 27.41
N ASP A 113 -6.63 -6.26 27.71
CA ASP A 113 -7.73 -5.70 28.48
C ASP A 113 -7.24 -4.83 29.65
N GLU A 114 -7.83 -3.65 29.74
CA GLU A 114 -8.12 -2.90 30.97
C GLU A 114 -7.18 -3.17 32.17
N GLU A 115 -6.07 -2.45 32.24
CA GLU A 115 -5.39 -2.23 33.51
C GLU A 115 -6.28 -1.37 34.41
N ASN A 116 -6.91 -2.05 35.36
CA ASN A 116 -7.28 -1.59 36.71
C ASN A 116 -6.90 -0.13 37.00
N GLY A 117 -7.86 0.77 36.78
CA GLY A 117 -7.86 2.09 37.40
C GLY A 117 -8.06 1.95 38.90
N VAL A 118 -6.97 1.85 39.65
CA VAL A 118 -6.97 2.12 41.09
C VAL A 118 -7.13 3.63 41.26
N TYR A 119 -8.36 4.07 41.54
CA TYR A 119 -8.60 5.41 42.09
C TYR A 119 -8.18 5.42 43.56
N LEU A 120 -7.16 6.22 43.88
CA LEU A 120 -6.86 6.67 45.25
C LEU A 120 -7.85 7.75 45.69
#